data_AF-D4XFM7-F1
#
_entry.id   AF-D4XFM7-F1
#
_cell.length_a   1.000
_cell.length_b   1.000
_cell.length_c   1.000
_cell.angle_alpha   90.00
_cell.angle_beta   90.00
_cell.angle_gamma   90.00
#
_symmetry.space_group_name_H-M   'P 1'
#
loop_
_entity.id
_entity.type
_entity.pdbx_description
1 polymer ?
#
loop_
_entity_poly.entity_id
_entity_poly.type
_entity_poly.pdbx_seq_one_letter_code
_entity_poly.pdbx_strand_id
1 'polypeptide(L)'
;MRYAVKTTAAALICYLIYSALDWQDIHTAMITCYVAALGSVAQTTQKLMLRIIGCLIGAAMGVGAILFLIPHMSSVGSLMILVFAGSFVAAWVAVGSERVAYAGVQIALAILMTVLQGFGPSIDMSVALDRVIGILLGNVVLYLVFTQLWPVSVGHRVRGDLGHALQGLARMARLGEGGRDEAVAQASAVAGRLAAVRSALGLTAFEPRRLRLSSARLRELIAVTQSAQALCMRLLIEPATSDSALAARLETLARVMMDDQRADAPQPSAARSAPERVGSVEHLSQLIEGR
;
A
#
# COMPACT_ATOMS: atom_id res chain seq x y z
N MET A 1 -7.20 5.46 -15.38
CA MET A 1 -7.54 6.90 -15.45
C MET A 1 -7.77 7.55 -14.08
N ARG A 2 -8.65 7.03 -13.20
CA ARG A 2 -8.90 7.63 -11.87
C ARG A 2 -7.65 7.86 -11.01
N TYR A 3 -6.65 6.99 -11.10
CA TYR A 3 -5.38 7.14 -10.38
C TYR A 3 -4.59 8.37 -10.80
N ALA A 4 -4.37 8.52 -12.11
CA ALA A 4 -3.64 9.66 -12.67
C ALA A 4 -4.31 10.99 -12.31
N VAL A 5 -5.65 11.06 -12.35
CA VAL A 5 -6.41 12.26 -11.97
C VAL A 5 -6.20 12.62 -10.51
N LYS A 6 -6.21 11.63 -9.58
CA LYS A 6 -5.94 11.89 -8.15
C LYS A 6 -4.51 12.39 -7.93
N THR A 7 -3.55 11.80 -8.61
CA THR A 7 -2.15 12.22 -8.55
C THR A 7 -1.98 13.66 -9.04
N THR A 8 -2.55 14.00 -10.19
CA THR A 8 -2.47 15.35 -10.75
C THR A 8 -3.20 16.35 -9.86
N ALA A 9 -4.37 15.98 -9.31
CA ALA A 9 -5.08 16.82 -8.34
C ALA A 9 -4.25 17.07 -7.07
N ALA A 10 -3.59 16.04 -6.52
CA ALA A 10 -2.69 16.21 -5.38
C ALA A 10 -1.51 17.12 -5.68
N ALA A 11 -0.89 16.97 -6.86
CA ALA A 11 0.20 17.84 -7.31
C ALA A 11 -0.27 19.30 -7.48
N LEU A 12 -1.45 19.51 -8.06
CA LEU A 12 -2.05 20.85 -8.22
C LEU A 12 -2.43 21.47 -6.87
N ILE A 13 -2.94 20.69 -5.92
CA ILE A 13 -3.24 21.17 -4.57
C ILE A 13 -1.95 21.57 -3.85
N CYS A 14 -0.89 20.76 -3.92
CA CYS A 14 0.41 21.15 -3.39
C CYS A 14 0.92 22.43 -4.05
N TYR A 15 0.80 22.55 -5.36
CA TYR A 15 1.17 23.75 -6.12
C TYR A 15 0.43 24.99 -5.61
N LEU A 16 -0.89 24.90 -5.45
CA LEU A 16 -1.70 26.00 -4.94
C LEU A 16 -1.36 26.34 -3.49
N ILE A 17 -1.07 25.36 -2.63
CA ILE A 17 -0.72 25.61 -1.23
C ILE A 17 0.61 26.34 -1.11
N TYR A 18 1.68 25.89 -1.78
CA TYR A 18 2.98 26.57 -1.64
C TYR A 18 2.99 27.92 -2.38
N SER A 19 2.25 28.03 -3.49
CA SER A 19 2.10 29.31 -4.21
C SER A 19 1.26 30.32 -3.44
N ALA A 20 0.29 29.90 -2.63
CA ALA A 20 -0.55 30.78 -1.80
C ALA A 20 0.17 31.23 -0.52
N LEU A 21 1.13 30.45 -0.03
CA LEU A 21 1.95 30.78 1.15
C LEU A 21 3.20 31.62 0.80
N ASP A 22 3.38 31.99 -0.47
CA ASP A 22 4.55 32.70 -1.03
C ASP A 22 5.90 32.05 -0.65
N TRP A 23 5.87 30.74 -0.40
CA TRP A 23 7.01 29.95 0.10
C TRP A 23 7.66 29.23 -1.07
N GLN A 24 8.25 30.01 -1.99
CA GLN A 24 8.77 29.53 -3.27
C GLN A 24 9.87 28.46 -3.14
N ASP A 25 10.60 28.43 -2.02
CA ASP A 25 11.67 27.44 -1.80
C ASP A 25 11.19 26.00 -1.57
N ILE A 26 9.88 25.76 -1.41
CA ILE A 26 9.30 24.42 -1.19
C ILE A 26 8.95 23.70 -2.50
N HIS A 27 9.77 23.83 -3.55
CA HIS A 27 9.63 23.02 -4.77
C HIS A 27 9.74 21.50 -4.50
N THR A 28 10.40 21.13 -3.40
CA THR A 28 10.55 19.74 -2.93
C THR A 28 9.22 19.06 -2.58
N ALA A 29 8.17 19.80 -2.22
CA ALA A 29 6.84 19.25 -1.99
C ALA A 29 6.23 18.67 -3.28
N MET A 30 6.38 19.37 -4.41
CA MET A 30 5.88 18.90 -5.71
C MET A 30 6.62 17.64 -6.16
N ILE A 31 7.95 17.62 -6.06
CA ILE A 31 8.79 16.45 -6.36
C ILE A 31 8.36 15.26 -5.50
N THR A 32 8.12 15.49 -4.21
CA THR A 32 7.66 14.45 -3.28
C THR A 32 6.32 13.86 -3.70
N CYS A 33 5.35 14.70 -4.12
CA CYS A 33 4.07 14.23 -4.63
C CYS A 33 4.21 13.38 -5.88
N TYR A 34 5.02 13.81 -6.86
CA TYR A 34 5.29 13.01 -8.05
C TYR A 34 5.95 11.68 -7.69
N VAL A 35 7.05 11.70 -6.93
CA VAL A 35 7.78 10.48 -6.52
C VAL A 35 6.92 9.56 -5.66
N ALA A 36 6.02 10.08 -4.84
CA ALA A 36 5.06 9.24 -4.09
C ALA A 36 3.98 8.63 -4.99
N ALA A 37 3.56 9.37 -6.02
CA ALA A 37 2.55 8.90 -6.94
C ALA A 37 3.06 7.90 -7.98
N LEU A 38 4.38 7.77 -8.18
CA LEU A 38 4.96 6.68 -8.98
C LEU A 38 4.76 5.29 -8.34
N GLY A 39 4.43 5.19 -7.04
CA GLY A 39 4.13 3.92 -6.36
C GLY A 39 2.68 3.46 -6.56
N SER A 40 2.40 2.14 -6.63
CA SER A 40 1.03 1.65 -6.85
C SER A 40 0.06 1.99 -5.69
N VAL A 41 -1.23 2.20 -6.00
CA VAL A 41 -2.32 2.52 -5.02
C VAL A 41 -2.36 1.57 -3.82
N ALA A 42 -2.08 0.28 -4.01
CA ALA A 42 -2.16 -0.69 -2.93
C ALA A 42 -1.01 -0.56 -1.92
N GLN A 43 0.10 0.06 -2.32
CA GLN A 43 1.28 0.29 -1.47
C GLN A 43 1.39 1.74 -0.96
N THR A 44 0.53 2.65 -1.40
CA THR A 44 0.70 4.10 -1.13
C THR A 44 0.55 4.43 0.35
N THR A 45 -0.46 3.95 1.08
CA THR A 45 -0.65 4.36 2.49
C THR A 45 0.49 3.93 3.41
N GLN A 46 0.95 2.68 3.31
CA GLN A 46 2.08 2.21 4.11
C GLN A 46 3.39 2.88 3.68
N LYS A 47 3.65 3.01 2.38
CA LYS A 47 4.85 3.72 1.88
C LYS A 47 4.86 5.20 2.29
N LEU A 48 3.69 5.84 2.35
CA LEU A 48 3.54 7.24 2.77
C LEU A 48 3.84 7.42 4.26
N MET A 49 3.31 6.53 5.10
CA MET A 49 3.62 6.53 6.54
C MET A 49 5.11 6.28 6.78
N LEU A 50 5.71 5.36 6.03
CA LEU A 50 7.17 5.15 6.05
C LEU A 50 7.94 6.39 5.60
N ARG A 51 7.41 7.15 4.64
CA ARG A 51 8.03 8.39 4.18
C ARG A 51 8.01 9.46 5.26
N ILE A 52 6.88 9.60 5.97
CA ILE A 52 6.77 10.53 7.10
C ILE A 52 7.72 10.13 8.23
N ILE A 53 7.67 8.86 8.68
CA ILE A 53 8.52 8.38 9.78
C ILE A 53 10.00 8.48 9.42
N GLY A 54 10.38 8.05 8.21
CA GLY A 54 11.77 8.11 7.77
C GLY A 54 12.27 9.54 7.62
N CYS A 55 11.44 10.45 7.10
CA CYS A 55 11.78 11.88 7.02
C CYS A 55 11.95 12.51 8.42
N LEU A 56 11.07 12.21 9.37
CA LEU A 56 11.17 12.72 10.75
C LEU A 56 12.43 12.21 11.46
N ILE A 57 12.74 10.92 11.35
CA ILE A 57 13.95 10.33 11.94
C ILE A 57 15.20 10.93 11.30
N GLY A 58 15.25 10.99 9.97
CA GLY A 58 16.40 11.55 9.27
C GLY A 58 16.57 13.05 9.50
N ALA A 59 15.49 13.82 9.61
CA ALA A 59 15.53 15.22 9.99
C ALA A 59 16.05 15.40 11.42
N ALA A 60 15.57 14.60 12.39
CA ALA A 60 16.07 14.65 13.76
C ALA A 60 17.56 14.31 13.85
N MET A 61 18.02 13.28 13.12
CA MET A 61 19.43 12.93 13.03
C MET A 61 20.27 14.03 12.39
N GLY A 62 19.78 14.64 11.30
CA GLY A 62 20.44 15.75 10.61
C GLY A 62 20.55 17.00 11.48
N VAL A 63 19.46 17.39 12.14
CA VAL A 63 19.43 18.50 13.10
C VAL A 63 20.39 18.24 14.26
N GLY A 64 20.38 17.02 14.82
CA GLY A 64 21.34 16.63 15.86
C GLY A 64 22.79 16.71 15.38
N ALA A 65 23.06 16.30 14.14
CA ALA A 65 24.38 16.44 13.55
C ALA A 65 24.78 17.93 13.38
N ILE A 66 23.88 18.80 12.93
CA ILE A 66 24.13 20.24 12.79
C ILE A 66 24.41 20.90 14.13
N LEU A 67 23.69 20.52 15.19
CA LEU A 67 23.82 21.16 16.51
C LEU A 67 25.04 20.65 17.31
N PHE A 68 25.35 19.35 17.23
CA PHE A 68 26.37 18.74 18.09
C PHE A 68 27.66 18.38 17.36
N LEU A 69 27.60 17.97 16.09
CA LEU A 69 28.75 17.43 15.37
C LEU A 69 29.40 18.47 14.47
N ILE A 70 28.63 19.09 13.58
CA ILE A 70 29.09 20.08 12.59
C ILE A 70 29.92 21.23 13.21
N PRO A 71 29.58 21.80 14.39
CA PRO A 71 30.37 22.88 14.98
C PRO A 71 31.80 22.46 15.37
N HIS A 72 32.03 21.16 15.57
CA HIS A 72 33.33 20.58 15.92
C HIS A 72 34.11 20.08 14.68
N MET A 73 33.53 20.19 13.48
CA MET A 73 34.10 19.67 12.25
C MET A 73 34.79 20.77 11.46
N SER A 74 36.12 20.67 11.33
CA SER A 74 36.96 21.62 10.58
C SER A 74 37.43 21.08 9.21
N SER A 75 37.09 19.84 8.86
CA SER A 75 37.60 19.18 7.65
C SER A 75 36.52 18.46 6.85
N VAL A 76 36.73 18.36 5.53
CA VAL A 76 35.87 17.56 4.63
C VAL A 76 35.88 16.08 5.04
N GLY A 77 37.00 15.56 5.55
CA GLY A 77 37.10 14.19 6.04
C GLY A 77 36.13 13.90 7.19
N SER A 78 35.98 14.84 8.14
CA SER A 78 35.00 14.69 9.21
C SER A 78 33.55 14.71 8.70
N LEU A 79 33.25 15.50 7.67
CA LEU A 79 31.95 15.49 6.99
C LEU A 79 31.70 14.16 6.27
N MET A 80 32.71 13.58 5.61
CA MET A 80 32.59 12.26 4.97
C MET A 80 32.27 11.15 5.98
N ILE A 81 32.92 11.17 7.15
CA ILE A 81 32.65 10.20 8.23
C ILE A 81 31.22 10.35 8.75
N LEU A 82 30.75 11.59 8.94
CA LEU A 82 29.36 11.85 9.36
C LEU A 82 28.35 11.31 8.35
N VAL A 83 28.55 11.61 7.06
CA VAL A 83 27.68 11.14 5.98
C VAL A 83 27.72 9.63 5.87
N PHE A 84 28.89 9.02 6.00
CA PHE A 84 29.06 7.57 6.01
C PHE A 84 28.30 6.94 7.18
N ALA A 85 28.48 7.45 8.40
CA ALA A 85 27.80 6.93 9.59
C ALA A 85 26.28 7.07 9.48
N GLY A 86 25.78 8.24 9.06
CA GLY A 86 24.36 8.47 8.85
C GLY A 86 23.77 7.56 7.76
N SER A 87 24.47 7.43 6.63
CA SER A 87 24.08 6.54 5.53
C SER A 87 24.13 5.08 5.93
N PHE A 88 25.09 4.68 6.77
CA PHE A 88 25.21 3.31 7.27
C PHE A 88 24.01 2.93 8.14
N VAL A 89 23.60 3.80 9.08
CA VAL A 89 22.38 3.58 9.88
C VAL A 89 21.14 3.50 8.99
N ALA A 90 21.03 4.39 8.02
CA ALA A 90 19.91 4.40 7.08
C ALA A 90 19.88 3.14 6.19
N ALA A 91 21.04 2.69 5.72
CA ALA A 91 21.21 1.48 4.93
C ALA A 91 20.88 0.23 5.74
N TRP A 92 21.25 0.18 7.03
CA TRP A 92 20.86 -0.91 7.92
C TRP A 92 19.34 -1.06 8.02
N VAL A 93 18.62 0.05 8.13
CA VAL A 93 17.15 0.05 8.10
C VAL A 93 16.63 -0.33 6.71
N ALA A 94 17.30 0.12 5.64
CA ALA A 94 16.92 -0.17 4.26
C ALA A 94 17.05 -1.65 3.88
N VAL A 95 18.06 -2.34 4.41
CA VAL A 95 18.33 -3.78 4.19
C VAL A 95 17.45 -4.68 5.07
N GLY A 96 16.73 -4.12 6.04
CA GLY A 96 15.78 -4.84 6.86
C GLY A 96 14.57 -5.38 6.08
N SER A 97 13.46 -5.63 6.78
CA SER A 97 12.25 -6.15 6.12
C SER A 97 11.73 -5.20 5.04
N GLU A 98 11.10 -5.74 3.99
CA GLU A 98 10.46 -4.95 2.91
C GLU A 98 9.46 -3.91 3.45
N ARG A 99 8.91 -4.18 4.66
CA ARG A 99 7.99 -3.29 5.38
C ARG A 99 8.64 -2.04 5.95
N VAL A 100 9.95 -2.00 6.17
CA VAL A 100 10.72 -0.88 6.74
C VAL A 100 11.78 -0.33 5.79
N ALA A 101 12.15 -1.10 4.76
CA ALA A 101 13.20 -0.75 3.79
C ALA A 101 13.05 0.68 3.22
N TYR A 102 11.81 1.05 2.90
CA TYR A 102 11.50 2.37 2.34
C TYR A 102 11.70 3.52 3.33
N ALA A 103 11.58 3.28 4.64
CA ALA A 103 11.88 4.26 5.68
C ALA A 103 13.39 4.52 5.73
N GLY A 104 14.22 3.47 5.58
CA GLY A 104 15.67 3.61 5.51
C GLY A 104 16.14 4.53 4.39
N VAL A 105 15.58 4.36 3.18
CA VAL A 105 15.87 5.26 2.04
C VAL A 105 15.49 6.71 2.36
N GLN A 106 14.38 6.93 3.05
CA GLN A 106 13.91 8.27 3.41
C GLN A 106 14.73 8.91 4.54
N ILE A 107 15.20 8.11 5.49
CA ILE A 107 16.17 8.55 6.51
C ILE A 107 17.45 9.03 5.85
N ALA A 108 18.01 8.23 4.92
CA ALA A 108 19.22 8.60 4.18
C ALA A 108 19.03 9.92 3.43
N LEU A 109 17.93 10.03 2.67
CA LEU A 109 17.62 11.24 1.91
C LEU A 109 17.48 12.48 2.80
N ALA A 110 16.76 12.37 3.91
CA ALA A 110 16.55 13.48 4.84
C ALA A 110 17.85 13.92 5.55
N ILE A 111 18.68 12.97 6.00
CA ILE A 111 20.01 13.28 6.57
C ILE A 111 20.89 13.96 5.53
N LEU A 112 20.93 13.42 4.31
CA LEU A 112 21.78 13.98 3.26
C LEU A 112 21.34 15.39 2.87
N MET A 113 20.02 15.61 2.76
CA MET A 113 19.44 16.93 2.43
C MET A 113 19.64 17.98 3.53
N THR A 114 19.78 17.56 4.78
CA THR A 114 19.97 18.45 5.94
C THR A 114 21.46 18.78 6.14
N VAL A 115 22.34 17.79 6.01
CA VAL A 115 23.78 17.89 6.26
C VAL A 115 24.56 18.42 5.03
N LEU A 116 24.16 18.06 3.81
CA LEU A 116 24.81 18.55 2.58
C LEU A 116 24.00 19.71 1.99
N GLN A 117 24.36 20.94 2.37
CA GLN A 117 23.81 22.16 1.76
C GLN A 117 24.81 22.87 0.84
N GLY A 118 26.07 22.42 0.80
CA GLY A 118 27.15 22.96 -0.04
C GLY A 118 28.46 22.18 0.13
N PHE A 119 29.57 22.73 -0.37
CA PHE A 119 30.90 22.10 -0.31
C PHE A 119 31.59 22.20 1.07
N GLY A 120 30.88 22.65 2.11
CA GLY A 120 31.42 22.80 3.46
C GLY A 120 30.35 22.66 4.55
N PRO A 121 30.76 22.53 5.83
CA PRO A 121 29.83 22.43 6.95
C PRO A 121 29.07 23.76 7.09
N SER A 122 27.75 23.71 6.86
CA SER A 122 26.86 24.86 6.92
C SER A 122 25.90 24.68 8.09
N ILE A 123 25.61 25.77 8.80
CA ILE A 123 24.72 25.78 9.97
C ILE A 123 23.34 26.37 9.59
N ASP A 124 23.10 26.63 8.30
CA ASP A 124 21.82 27.18 7.83
C ASP A 124 20.68 26.16 7.99
N MET A 125 20.06 26.20 9.15
CA MET A 125 18.98 25.31 9.52
C MET A 125 17.70 25.57 8.73
N SER A 126 17.49 26.82 8.27
CA SER A 126 16.29 27.23 7.53
C SER A 126 16.11 26.42 6.25
N VAL A 127 17.16 26.31 5.43
CA VAL A 127 17.10 25.58 4.14
C VAL A 127 16.85 24.09 4.35
N ALA A 128 17.46 23.49 5.38
CA ALA A 128 17.22 22.09 5.75
C ALA A 128 15.78 21.84 6.20
N LEU A 129 15.26 22.70 7.08
CA LEU A 129 13.89 22.59 7.58
C LEU A 129 12.85 22.81 6.49
N ASP A 130 13.06 23.76 5.58
CA ASP A 130 12.15 24.03 4.46
C ASP A 130 12.00 22.81 3.55
N ARG A 131 13.10 22.08 3.30
CA ARG A 131 13.07 20.82 2.54
C ARG A 131 12.32 19.70 3.26
N VAL A 132 12.51 19.58 4.57
CA VAL A 132 11.81 18.58 5.41
C VAL A 132 10.31 18.89 5.46
N ILE A 133 9.95 20.16 5.67
CA ILE A 133 8.57 20.63 5.68
C ILE A 133 7.91 20.36 4.32
N GLY A 134 8.63 20.59 3.21
CA GLY A 134 8.14 20.27 1.88
C GLY A 134 7.83 18.79 1.66
N ILE A 135 8.72 17.91 2.11
CA ILE A 135 8.49 16.46 2.05
C ILE A 135 7.26 16.10 2.89
N LEU A 136 7.16 16.58 4.13
CA LEU A 136 6.04 16.29 5.02
C LEU A 136 4.70 16.79 4.43
N LEU A 137 4.67 18.03 3.94
CA LEU A 137 3.49 18.64 3.31
C LEU A 137 3.04 17.83 2.09
N GLY A 138 3.97 17.47 1.19
CA GLY A 138 3.67 16.66 0.01
C GLY A 138 3.09 15.29 0.38
N ASN A 139 3.58 14.66 1.45
CA ASN A 139 3.02 13.40 1.94
C ASN A 139 1.61 13.58 2.52
N VAL A 140 1.38 14.62 3.32
CA VAL A 140 0.08 14.89 3.95
C VAL A 140 -0.98 15.20 2.91
N VAL A 141 -0.68 16.06 1.94
CA VAL A 141 -1.62 16.41 0.85
C VAL A 141 -1.95 15.17 0.03
N LEU A 142 -0.94 14.37 -0.31
CA LEU A 142 -1.17 13.13 -1.04
C LEU A 142 -2.03 12.16 -0.22
N TYR A 143 -1.77 12.00 1.08
CA TYR A 143 -2.61 11.21 1.98
C TYR A 143 -4.07 11.66 1.92
N LEU A 144 -4.30 12.96 2.06
CA LEU A 144 -5.64 13.57 2.08
C LEU A 144 -6.36 13.37 0.76
N VAL A 145 -5.70 13.60 -0.38
CA VAL A 145 -6.31 13.38 -1.69
C VAL A 145 -6.63 11.90 -1.93
N PHE A 146 -5.74 11.00 -1.53
CA PHE A 146 -5.98 9.56 -1.69
C PHE A 146 -7.08 9.02 -0.77
N THR A 147 -7.24 9.60 0.42
CA THR A 147 -8.26 9.19 1.40
C THR A 147 -9.61 9.89 1.22
N GLN A 148 -9.64 11.14 0.76
CA GLN A 148 -10.88 11.92 0.60
C GLN A 148 -11.45 11.88 -0.82
N LEU A 149 -10.60 11.91 -1.86
CA LEU A 149 -11.06 11.91 -3.24
C LEU A 149 -11.28 10.46 -3.70
N TRP A 150 -12.54 10.01 -3.83
CA TRP A 150 -12.93 8.64 -4.21
C TRP A 150 -12.23 7.53 -3.40
N PRO A 151 -12.46 7.40 -2.09
CA PRO A 151 -11.91 6.28 -1.34
C PRO A 151 -12.35 4.96 -2.00
N VAL A 152 -11.38 4.15 -2.44
CA VAL A 152 -11.64 2.78 -2.87
C VAL A 152 -11.45 1.93 -1.62
N SER A 153 -12.55 1.38 -1.09
CA SER A 153 -12.45 0.57 0.13
C SER A 153 -11.53 -0.62 -0.12
N VAL A 154 -10.69 -0.93 0.87
CA VAL A 154 -9.81 -2.09 0.80
C VAL A 154 -10.66 -3.36 0.63
N GLY A 155 -11.83 -3.40 1.26
CA GLY A 155 -12.82 -4.47 1.09
C GLY A 155 -13.26 -4.67 -0.37
N HIS A 156 -13.53 -3.58 -1.12
CA HIS A 156 -13.91 -3.67 -2.54
C HIS A 156 -12.78 -4.26 -3.39
N ARG A 157 -11.52 -3.85 -3.16
CA ARG A 157 -10.37 -4.43 -3.86
C ARG A 157 -10.18 -5.91 -3.51
N VAL A 158 -10.21 -6.24 -2.23
CA VAL A 158 -10.02 -7.61 -1.72
C VAL A 158 -11.03 -8.56 -2.32
N ARG A 159 -12.32 -8.19 -2.37
CA ARG A 159 -13.37 -9.02 -2.96
C ARG A 159 -13.13 -9.29 -4.45
N GLY A 160 -12.74 -8.28 -5.22
CA GLY A 160 -12.45 -8.44 -6.65
C GLY A 160 -11.24 -9.36 -6.90
N ASP A 161 -10.14 -9.13 -6.18
CA ASP A 161 -8.94 -9.95 -6.30
C ASP A 161 -9.18 -11.40 -5.86
N LEU A 162 -9.99 -11.59 -4.80
CA LEU A 162 -10.42 -12.92 -4.33
C LEU A 162 -11.35 -13.61 -5.32
N GLY A 163 -12.31 -12.90 -5.91
CA GLY A 163 -13.19 -13.42 -6.96
C GLY A 163 -12.40 -13.91 -8.17
N HIS A 164 -11.39 -13.14 -8.61
CA HIS A 164 -10.50 -13.58 -9.68
C HIS A 164 -9.58 -14.75 -9.29
N ALA A 165 -9.11 -14.82 -8.04
CA ALA A 165 -8.36 -15.96 -7.56
C ALA A 165 -9.21 -17.24 -7.59
N LEU A 166 -10.48 -17.16 -7.17
CA LEU A 166 -11.44 -18.26 -7.23
C LEU A 166 -11.74 -18.70 -8.67
N GLN A 167 -11.81 -17.77 -9.64
CA GLN A 167 -11.90 -18.12 -11.05
C GLN A 167 -10.66 -18.86 -11.57
N GLY A 168 -9.47 -18.46 -11.14
CA GLY A 168 -8.23 -19.17 -11.47
C GLY A 168 -8.22 -20.60 -10.93
N LEU A 169 -8.67 -20.77 -9.69
CA LEU A 169 -8.85 -22.10 -9.08
C LEU A 169 -9.90 -22.95 -9.81
N ALA A 170 -11.00 -22.34 -10.26
CA ALA A 170 -12.02 -23.04 -11.05
C ALA A 170 -11.46 -23.53 -12.38
N ARG A 171 -10.60 -22.74 -13.04
CA ARG A 171 -9.89 -23.16 -14.25
C ARG A 171 -8.96 -24.33 -13.96
N MET A 172 -8.17 -24.24 -12.89
CA MET A 172 -7.29 -25.33 -12.46
C MET A 172 -8.07 -26.63 -12.19
N ALA A 173 -9.23 -26.56 -11.54
CA ALA A 173 -10.08 -27.73 -11.28
C ALA A 173 -10.66 -28.37 -12.56
N ARG A 174 -10.76 -27.62 -13.66
CA ARG A 174 -11.20 -28.14 -14.96
C ARG A 174 -10.05 -28.78 -15.76
N LEU A 175 -8.80 -28.49 -15.41
CA LEU A 175 -7.64 -29.07 -16.09
C LEU A 175 -7.53 -30.54 -15.69
N GLY A 176 -7.60 -31.44 -16.67
CA GLY A 176 -7.30 -32.86 -16.49
C GLY A 176 -5.80 -33.16 -16.59
N GLU A 177 -5.45 -34.43 -16.73
CA GLU A 177 -4.08 -34.94 -16.69
C GLU A 177 -3.10 -34.28 -17.69
N GLY A 178 -3.60 -33.75 -18.82
CA GLY A 178 -2.80 -33.08 -19.84
C GLY A 178 -2.50 -31.59 -19.60
N GLY A 179 -3.03 -30.98 -18.52
CA GLY A 179 -3.00 -29.53 -18.30
C GLY A 179 -1.94 -29.04 -17.31
N ARG A 180 -0.91 -29.83 -17.00
CA ARG A 180 0.00 -29.55 -15.87
C ARG A 180 0.76 -28.23 -15.98
N ASP A 181 1.27 -27.89 -17.16
CA ASP A 181 1.97 -26.61 -17.39
C ASP A 181 1.03 -25.41 -17.22
N GLU A 182 -0.22 -25.53 -17.71
CA GLU A 182 -1.25 -24.51 -17.53
C GLU A 182 -1.67 -24.40 -16.06
N ALA A 183 -1.76 -25.52 -15.34
CA ALA A 183 -2.04 -25.53 -13.91
C ALA A 183 -0.95 -24.81 -13.10
N VAL A 184 0.33 -25.01 -13.45
CA VAL A 184 1.46 -24.30 -12.81
C VAL A 184 1.39 -22.79 -13.11
N ALA A 185 1.14 -22.40 -14.36
CA ALA A 185 0.99 -21.00 -14.73
C ALA A 185 -0.19 -20.34 -13.99
N GLN A 186 -1.35 -21.00 -13.94
CA GLN A 186 -2.52 -20.52 -13.20
C GLN A 186 -2.26 -20.45 -11.70
N ALA A 187 -1.58 -21.43 -11.12
CA ALA A 187 -1.24 -21.43 -9.70
C ALA A 187 -0.36 -20.23 -9.33
N SER A 188 0.62 -19.88 -10.16
CA SER A 188 1.45 -18.68 -9.93
C SER A 188 0.60 -17.40 -9.92
N ALA A 189 -0.35 -17.28 -10.85
CA ALA A 189 -1.25 -16.13 -10.94
C ALA A 189 -2.22 -16.06 -9.74
N VAL A 190 -2.78 -17.20 -9.33
CA VAL A 190 -3.64 -17.32 -8.14
C VAL A 190 -2.85 -16.98 -6.88
N ALA A 191 -1.65 -17.53 -6.70
CA ALA A 191 -0.78 -17.25 -5.57
C ALA A 191 -0.42 -15.76 -5.48
N GLY A 192 -0.10 -15.12 -6.61
CA GLY A 192 0.15 -13.67 -6.68
C GLY A 192 -1.06 -12.85 -6.24
N ARG A 193 -2.27 -13.21 -6.69
CA ARG A 193 -3.53 -12.55 -6.27
C ARG A 193 -3.82 -12.75 -4.79
N LEU A 194 -3.68 -13.96 -4.26
CA LEU A 194 -3.88 -14.25 -2.84
C LEU A 194 -2.85 -13.52 -1.96
N ALA A 195 -1.61 -13.37 -2.43
CA ALA A 195 -0.59 -12.56 -1.76
C ALA A 195 -0.98 -11.06 -1.72
N ALA A 196 -1.52 -10.54 -2.82
CA ALA A 196 -2.06 -9.18 -2.87
C ALA A 196 -3.24 -9.00 -1.90
N VAL A 197 -4.18 -9.96 -1.84
CA VAL A 197 -5.31 -9.96 -0.90
C VAL A 197 -4.82 -9.94 0.54
N ARG A 198 -3.88 -10.82 0.93
CA ARG A 198 -3.32 -10.82 2.30
C ARG A 198 -2.66 -9.50 2.66
N SER A 199 -1.91 -8.93 1.71
CA SER A 199 -1.26 -7.63 1.89
C SER A 199 -2.30 -6.52 2.10
N ALA A 200 -3.35 -6.51 1.28
CA ALA A 200 -4.46 -5.56 1.40
C ALA A 200 -5.22 -5.73 2.74
N LEU A 201 -5.53 -6.96 3.14
CA LEU A 201 -6.16 -7.25 4.43
C LEU A 201 -5.31 -6.77 5.61
N GLY A 202 -3.98 -6.88 5.54
CA GLY A 202 -3.08 -6.33 6.56
C GLY A 202 -3.08 -4.80 6.64
N LEU A 203 -3.47 -4.12 5.56
CA LEU A 203 -3.57 -2.65 5.50
C LEU A 203 -4.90 -2.10 5.99
N THR A 204 -5.92 -2.95 6.20
CA THR A 204 -7.24 -2.53 6.70
C THR A 204 -7.17 -1.80 8.06
N ALA A 205 -6.14 -2.05 8.86
CA ALA A 205 -5.89 -1.32 10.11
C ALA A 205 -5.67 0.19 9.89
N PHE A 206 -5.12 0.59 8.74
CA PHE A 206 -4.85 1.99 8.38
C PHE A 206 -6.03 2.68 7.67
N GLU A 207 -7.14 1.97 7.47
CA GLU A 207 -8.33 2.51 6.81
C GLU A 207 -9.11 3.44 7.76
N PRO A 208 -9.64 4.60 7.27
CA PRO A 208 -10.43 5.51 8.09
C PRO A 208 -11.64 4.79 8.73
N ARG A 209 -12.02 5.18 9.95
CA ARG A 209 -13.12 4.52 10.71
C ARG A 209 -14.42 4.33 9.92
N ARG A 210 -14.72 5.21 8.96
CA ARG A 210 -15.91 5.14 8.09
C ARG A 210 -15.90 4.00 7.07
N LEU A 211 -14.72 3.45 6.76
CA LEU A 211 -14.51 2.43 5.72
C LEU A 211 -14.00 1.10 6.30
N ARG A 212 -13.71 1.04 7.61
CA ARG A 212 -13.19 -0.16 8.25
C ARG A 212 -14.20 -1.31 8.20
N LEU A 213 -13.74 -2.45 7.72
CA LEU A 213 -14.45 -3.72 7.81
C LEU A 213 -14.72 -4.08 9.28
N SER A 214 -15.88 -4.66 9.55
CA SER A 214 -16.17 -5.25 10.86
C SER A 214 -15.18 -6.39 11.15
N SER A 215 -14.85 -6.60 12.42
CA SER A 215 -13.91 -7.67 12.82
C SER A 215 -14.39 -9.06 12.38
N ALA A 216 -15.71 -9.27 12.33
CA ALA A 216 -16.30 -10.50 11.81
C ALA A 216 -16.02 -10.69 10.31
N ARG A 217 -16.29 -9.66 9.50
CA ARG A 217 -16.06 -9.71 8.04
C ARG A 217 -14.58 -9.83 7.69
N LEU A 218 -13.71 -9.20 8.47
CA LEU A 218 -12.27 -9.32 8.31
C LEU A 218 -11.79 -10.77 8.54
N ARG A 219 -12.25 -11.42 9.62
CA ARG A 219 -11.93 -12.83 9.90
C ARG A 219 -12.43 -13.76 8.80
N GLU A 220 -13.63 -13.51 8.29
CA GLU A 220 -14.21 -14.28 7.19
C GLU A 220 -13.34 -14.18 5.92
N LEU A 221 -12.96 -12.98 5.49
CA LEU A 221 -12.11 -12.79 4.31
C LEU A 221 -10.73 -13.44 4.48
N ILE A 222 -10.16 -13.39 5.69
CA ILE A 222 -8.90 -14.09 6.01
C ILE A 222 -9.09 -15.60 5.86
N ALA A 223 -10.16 -16.16 6.41
CA ALA A 223 -10.46 -17.60 6.33
C ALA A 223 -10.63 -18.05 4.87
N VAL A 224 -11.42 -17.34 4.06
CA VAL A 224 -11.61 -17.68 2.64
C VAL A 224 -10.29 -17.60 1.87
N THR A 225 -9.44 -16.61 2.16
CA THR A 225 -8.11 -16.47 1.53
C THR A 225 -7.20 -17.66 1.88
N GLN A 226 -7.23 -18.12 3.13
CA GLN A 226 -6.47 -19.29 3.59
C GLN A 226 -6.98 -20.59 2.94
N SER A 227 -8.30 -20.79 2.87
CA SER A 227 -8.91 -21.93 2.20
C SER A 227 -8.57 -21.96 0.70
N ALA A 228 -8.62 -20.82 0.02
CA ALA A 228 -8.25 -20.71 -1.39
C ALA A 228 -6.76 -21.05 -1.63
N GLN A 229 -5.87 -20.65 -0.72
CA GLN A 229 -4.45 -20.99 -0.79
C GLN A 229 -4.21 -22.49 -0.59
N ALA A 230 -4.88 -23.10 0.39
CA ALA A 230 -4.79 -24.54 0.61
C ALA A 230 -5.30 -25.33 -0.62
N LEU A 231 -6.40 -24.88 -1.22
CA LEU A 231 -6.95 -25.49 -2.43
C LEU A 231 -6.00 -25.35 -3.63
N CYS A 232 -5.36 -24.18 -3.80
CA CYS A 232 -4.35 -23.97 -4.84
C CYS A 232 -3.21 -24.98 -4.76
N MET A 233 -2.71 -25.25 -3.54
CA MET A 233 -1.64 -26.22 -3.31
C MET A 233 -2.11 -27.65 -3.58
N ARG A 234 -3.33 -28.00 -3.15
CA ARG A 234 -3.91 -29.33 -3.41
C ARG A 234 -4.07 -29.61 -4.90
N LEU A 235 -4.65 -28.68 -5.65
CA LEU A 235 -4.83 -28.80 -7.11
C LEU A 235 -3.50 -28.89 -7.89
N LEU A 236 -2.39 -28.45 -7.29
CA LEU A 236 -1.05 -28.56 -7.90
C LEU A 236 -0.37 -29.90 -7.61
N ILE A 237 -0.64 -30.51 -6.45
CA ILE A 237 0.04 -31.70 -5.93
C ILE A 237 -0.73 -32.99 -6.24
N GLU A 238 -2.06 -32.98 -6.07
CA GLU A 238 -2.89 -34.15 -6.33
C GLU A 238 -2.93 -34.47 -7.84
N PRO A 239 -3.03 -35.75 -8.25
CA PRO A 239 -3.18 -36.13 -9.65
C PRO A 239 -4.35 -35.36 -10.29
N ALA A 240 -4.13 -34.77 -11.46
CA ALA A 240 -5.06 -33.88 -12.11
C ALA A 240 -6.30 -34.63 -12.64
N THR A 241 -7.25 -34.91 -11.75
CA THR A 241 -8.60 -35.32 -12.10
C THR A 241 -9.45 -34.07 -12.28
N SER A 242 -10.10 -33.95 -13.44
CA SER A 242 -10.99 -32.83 -13.70
C SER A 242 -12.22 -32.93 -12.79
N ASP A 243 -12.40 -31.96 -11.89
CA ASP A 243 -13.56 -31.87 -10.99
C ASP A 243 -14.46 -30.70 -11.42
N SER A 244 -15.41 -31.02 -12.29
CA SER A 244 -16.38 -30.06 -12.80
C SER A 244 -17.34 -29.54 -11.72
N ALA A 245 -17.62 -30.32 -10.68
CA ALA A 245 -18.49 -29.93 -9.58
C ALA A 245 -17.80 -28.90 -8.68
N LEU A 246 -16.53 -29.13 -8.35
CA LEU A 246 -15.70 -28.16 -7.65
C LEU A 246 -15.54 -26.86 -8.45
N ALA A 247 -15.27 -26.96 -9.76
CA ALA A 247 -15.16 -25.78 -10.63
C ALA A 247 -16.44 -24.93 -10.63
N ALA A 248 -17.62 -25.55 -10.72
CA ALA A 248 -18.91 -24.85 -10.68
C ALA A 248 -19.17 -24.14 -9.34
N ARG A 249 -18.78 -24.76 -8.22
CA ARG A 249 -18.88 -24.15 -6.88
C ARG A 249 -17.97 -22.93 -6.78
N LEU A 250 -16.72 -23.03 -7.23
CA LEU A 250 -15.75 -21.93 -7.23
C LEU A 250 -16.19 -20.76 -8.11
N GLU A 251 -16.77 -21.03 -9.28
CA GLU A 251 -17.33 -19.99 -10.16
C GLU A 251 -18.54 -19.28 -9.55
N THR A 252 -19.36 -20.01 -8.79
CA THR A 252 -20.50 -19.43 -8.08
C THR A 252 -20.02 -18.50 -6.96
N LEU A 253 -19.05 -18.94 -6.16
CA LEU A 253 -18.43 -18.11 -5.12
C LEU A 253 -17.72 -16.89 -5.72
N ALA A 254 -17.02 -17.05 -6.84
CA ALA A 254 -16.38 -15.95 -7.55
C ALA A 254 -17.40 -14.90 -8.01
N ARG A 255 -18.55 -15.34 -8.53
CA ARG A 255 -19.64 -14.43 -8.93
C ARG A 255 -20.18 -13.65 -7.74
N VAL A 256 -20.47 -14.33 -6.63
CA VAL A 256 -20.94 -13.67 -5.39
C VAL A 256 -19.95 -12.60 -4.92
N MET A 257 -18.65 -12.91 -4.89
CA MET A 257 -17.61 -11.95 -4.49
C MET A 257 -17.53 -10.73 -5.41
N MET A 258 -17.69 -10.93 -6.73
CA MET A 258 -17.64 -9.84 -7.71
C MET A 258 -18.95 -9.02 -7.80
N ASP A 259 -20.11 -9.62 -7.52
CA ASP A 259 -21.38 -8.90 -7.54
C ASP A 259 -21.55 -8.05 -6.27
N ASP A 260 -21.13 -8.55 -5.11
CA ASP A 260 -21.04 -7.79 -3.85
C ASP A 260 -20.06 -6.60 -4.02
N GLN A 261 -19.02 -6.77 -4.85
CA GLN A 261 -18.12 -5.69 -5.25
C GLN A 261 -18.85 -4.58 -6.02
N ARG A 262 -19.70 -4.94 -7.00
CA ARG A 262 -20.44 -3.99 -7.84
C ARG A 262 -21.50 -3.23 -7.07
N ALA A 263 -22.17 -3.90 -6.12
CA ALA A 263 -23.18 -3.29 -5.26
C ALA A 263 -22.60 -2.23 -4.31
N ASP A 264 -21.39 -2.47 -3.77
CA ASP A 264 -20.66 -1.53 -2.90
C ASP A 264 -19.92 -0.41 -3.65
N ALA A 265 -20.01 -0.34 -4.98
CA ALA A 265 -19.45 0.78 -5.72
C ALA A 265 -20.24 2.07 -5.37
N PRO A 266 -19.59 3.18 -5.00
CA PRO A 266 -20.30 4.40 -4.65
C PRO A 266 -21.03 4.91 -5.90
N GLN A 267 -22.34 4.71 -5.94
CA GLN A 267 -23.22 5.40 -6.87
C GLN A 267 -23.15 6.90 -6.55
N PRO A 268 -23.07 7.78 -7.57
CA PRO A 268 -23.07 9.22 -7.34
C PRO A 268 -24.37 9.60 -6.62
N SER A 269 -24.19 10.12 -5.40
CA SER A 269 -25.18 10.63 -4.45
C SER A 269 -26.63 10.70 -4.98
N ALA A 270 -27.43 9.71 -4.62
CA ALA A 270 -28.87 9.89 -4.48
C ALA A 270 -29.25 9.37 -3.10
N ALA A 271 -29.42 10.29 -2.17
CA ALA A 271 -29.92 10.05 -0.83
C ALA A 271 -31.22 9.25 -0.89
N ARG A 272 -31.21 7.97 -0.48
CA ARG A 272 -32.42 7.27 -0.02
C ARG A 272 -32.08 6.31 1.11
N SER A 273 -32.80 6.53 2.20
CA SER A 273 -32.96 5.69 3.37
C SER A 273 -33.64 4.35 3.07
N ALA A 274 -33.37 3.38 3.97
CA ALA A 274 -34.12 2.15 4.29
C ALA A 274 -33.76 0.85 3.54
N PRO A 275 -34.13 -0.35 4.03
CA PRO A 275 -34.26 -0.85 5.42
C PRO A 275 -33.42 -2.14 5.65
N GLU A 276 -33.43 -2.67 6.87
CA GLU A 276 -33.00 -4.05 7.20
C GLU A 276 -33.47 -5.06 6.14
N ARG A 277 -32.55 -5.83 5.55
CA ARG A 277 -32.92 -7.03 4.77
C ARG A 277 -32.07 -8.23 5.14
N VAL A 278 -32.81 -9.14 5.77
CA VAL A 278 -32.57 -10.55 6.04
C VAL A 278 -32.06 -11.29 4.80
N GLY A 279 -31.00 -12.07 4.98
CA GLY A 279 -30.36 -12.89 3.94
C GLY A 279 -29.15 -13.62 4.56
N SER A 280 -29.44 -14.41 5.58
CA SER A 280 -28.50 -14.95 6.56
C SER A 280 -27.35 -15.77 5.95
N VAL A 281 -26.14 -15.37 6.33
CA VAL A 281 -24.82 -15.99 6.10
C VAL A 281 -24.75 -17.44 6.63
N GLU A 282 -25.65 -17.83 7.53
CA GLU A 282 -25.84 -19.22 7.98
C GLU A 282 -26.17 -20.19 6.84
N HIS A 283 -26.83 -19.71 5.79
CA HIS A 283 -27.14 -20.53 4.62
C HIS A 283 -25.90 -20.85 3.78
N LEU A 284 -24.84 -20.02 3.89
CA LEU A 284 -23.57 -20.20 3.20
C LEU A 284 -22.62 -21.13 3.96
N SER A 285 -22.64 -21.13 5.29
CA SER A 285 -21.88 -22.11 6.09
C SER A 285 -22.44 -23.52 5.96
N GLN A 286 -23.77 -23.67 5.90
CA GLN A 286 -24.42 -24.97 5.72
C GLN A 286 -24.11 -25.62 4.35
N LEU A 287 -24.01 -24.81 3.29
CA LEU A 287 -23.63 -25.28 1.94
C LEU A 287 -22.15 -25.67 1.81
N ILE A 288 -21.30 -25.28 2.75
CA ILE A 288 -19.88 -25.64 2.79
C ILE A 288 -19.69 -26.95 3.57
N GLU A 289 -20.48 -27.21 4.61
CA GLU A 289 -20.30 -28.36 5.53
C GLU A 289 -21.12 -29.61 5.20
N GLY A 290 -22.14 -29.53 4.34
CA GLY A 290 -22.85 -30.72 3.86
C GLY A 290 -23.65 -31.45 4.94
N ARG A 291 -24.81 -30.90 5.26
CA ARG A 291 -26.01 -31.66 5.63
C ARG A 291 -27.20 -31.13 4.86
#